data_AF-A0A3D6BX23-F1
#
_entry.id   AF-A0A3D6BX23-F1
#
_cell.length_a   1.000
_cell.length_b   1.000
_cell.length_c   1.000
_cell.angle_alpha   90.00
_cell.angle_beta   90.00
_cell.angle_gamma   90.00
#
_symmetry.space_group_name_H-M   'P 1'
#
loop_
_entity.id
_entity.type
_entity.pdbx_description
1 polymer ?
#
loop_
_entity_poly.entity_id
_entity_poly.type
_entity_poly.pdbx_seq_one_letter_code
_entity_poly.pdbx_strand_id
1 'polypeptide(L)'
;MELVLHRAYFEEGTNGALFNSGRFLCHTIELPWNDNKRNISCIPEGVYKVEPRFSKRFKHHLILKDVKGRSFILFHPANDALKELQG
;
A
#
# COMPACT_ATOMS: atom_id res chain seq x y z
N MET A 1 9.96 -6.49 12.69
CA MET A 1 10.03 -6.80 11.24
C MET A 1 9.99 -5.49 10.51
N GLU A 2 10.94 -5.22 9.62
CA GLU A 2 11.03 -3.98 8.86
C GLU A 2 10.65 -4.27 7.41
N LEU A 3 9.63 -3.59 6.91
CA LEU A 3 9.21 -3.65 5.52
C LEU A 3 9.65 -2.38 4.81
N VAL A 4 10.39 -2.53 3.72
CA VAL A 4 10.86 -1.42 2.88
C VAL A 4 10.19 -1.53 1.52
N LEU A 5 9.48 -0.48 1.13
CA LEU A 5 8.81 -0.38 -0.16
C LEU A 5 9.53 0.66 -1.03
N HIS A 6 10.18 0.20 -2.10
CA HIS A 6 10.71 1.08 -3.12
C HIS A 6 9.65 1.33 -4.20
N ARG A 7 9.43 2.58 -4.57
CA ARG A 7 8.40 2.98 -5.54
C ARG A 7 9.01 3.67 -6.76
N ALA A 8 8.37 3.47 -7.90
CA ALA A 8 8.56 4.21 -9.13
C ALA A 8 7.20 4.80 -9.53
N TYR A 9 7.15 6.13 -9.65
CA TYR A 9 5.92 6.86 -9.96
C TYR A 9 5.80 7.10 -11.46
N PHE A 10 4.61 6.85 -12.00
CA PHE A 10 4.23 7.09 -13.37
C PHE A 10 2.89 7.83 -13.42
N GLU A 11 2.55 8.38 -14.58
CA GLU A 11 1.28 9.09 -14.79
C GLU A 11 0.06 8.17 -14.54
N GLU A 12 0.16 6.91 -14.96
CA GLU A 12 -0.94 5.94 -14.90
C GLU A 12 -0.94 5.05 -13.63
N GLY A 13 0.10 5.12 -12.80
CA GLY A 13 0.18 4.31 -11.60
C GLY A 13 1.51 4.40 -10.87
N THR A 14 1.59 3.73 -9.71
CA THR A 14 2.83 3.60 -8.95
C THR A 14 3.18 2.12 -8.82
N ASN A 15 4.36 1.74 -9.29
CA ASN A 15 4.86 0.38 -9.16
C ASN A 15 5.92 0.31 -8.07
N GLY A 16 6.02 -0.83 -7.39
CA GLY A 16 7.01 -0.98 -6.34
C GLY A 16 7.55 -2.38 -6.15
N ALA A 17 8.57 -2.45 -5.30
CA ALA A 17 9.20 -3.68 -4.84
C ALA A 17 9.30 -3.65 -3.32
N LEU A 18 8.71 -4.67 -2.68
CA LEU A 18 8.64 -4.80 -1.23
C LEU A 18 9.74 -5.73 -0.73
N PHE A 19 10.46 -5.29 0.30
CA PHE A 19 11.55 -6.01 0.93
C PHE A 19 11.29 -6.19 2.43
N ASN A 20 11.77 -7.27 3.00
CA ASN A 20 11.80 -7.51 4.44
C ASN A 20 13.24 -7.82 4.87
N SER A 21 13.82 -6.97 5.71
CA SER A 21 15.23 -7.08 6.13
C SER A 21 16.18 -7.30 4.93
N GLY A 22 15.98 -6.53 3.84
CA GLY A 22 16.77 -6.62 2.60
C GLY A 22 16.40 -7.77 1.66
N ARG A 23 15.54 -8.71 2.07
CA ARG A 23 15.07 -9.80 1.19
C ARG A 23 13.86 -9.35 0.39
N PHE A 24 13.93 -9.48 -0.94
CA PHE A 24 12.79 -9.26 -1.83
C PHE A 24 11.62 -10.19 -1.47
N LEU A 25 10.42 -9.62 -1.33
CA LEU A 25 9.19 -10.34 -1.06
C LEU A 25 8.31 -10.43 -2.31
N CYS A 26 7.97 -9.28 -2.90
CA CYS A 26 7.07 -9.20 -4.04
C CYS A 26 7.12 -7.83 -4.73
N HIS A 27 6.48 -7.75 -5.89
CA HIS A 27 6.11 -6.49 -6.51
C HIS A 27 4.79 -5.96 -5.94
N THR A 28 4.63 -4.65 -5.97
CA THR A 28 3.40 -3.95 -5.57
C THR A 28 2.92 -3.05 -6.71
N ILE A 29 1.61 -2.86 -6.78
CA ILE A 29 0.96 -1.89 -7.65
C ILE A 29 0.09 -0.99 -6.78
N GLU A 30 0.08 0.31 -7.06
CA GLU A 30 -0.73 1.32 -6.39
C GLU A 30 -1.29 2.32 -7.43
N LEU A 31 -2.28 3.09 -7.02
CA LEU A 31 -2.81 4.19 -7.84
C LEU A 31 -1.75 5.29 -8.07
N PRO A 32 -1.93 6.17 -9.08
CA PRO A 32 -1.11 7.36 -9.22
C PRO A 32 -1.15 8.22 -7.96
N TRP A 33 -0.10 9.03 -7.77
CA TRP A 33 -0.15 10.07 -6.73
C TRP A 33 -1.16 11.16 -7.11
N ASN A 34 -2.09 11.46 -6.21
CA ASN A 34 -3.08 12.51 -6.37
C ASN A 34 -3.35 13.18 -5.02
N ASP A 35 -2.28 13.74 -4.44
CA ASP A 35 -2.30 14.52 -3.20
C ASP A 35 -2.96 13.83 -2.01
N ASN A 36 -2.70 12.51 -1.86
CA ASN A 36 -3.25 11.70 -0.79
C ASN A 36 -4.80 11.68 -0.73
N LYS A 37 -5.48 11.96 -1.86
CA LYS A 37 -6.94 11.90 -1.94
C LYS A 37 -7.41 10.47 -1.72
N ARG A 38 -8.42 10.33 -0.86
CA ARG A 38 -9.02 9.03 -0.53
C ARG A 38 -9.62 8.38 -1.78
N ASN A 39 -9.53 7.06 -1.90
CA ASN A 39 -10.13 6.27 -2.99
C ASN A 39 -9.47 6.42 -4.37
N ILE A 40 -8.55 7.37 -4.56
CA ILE A 40 -8.01 7.71 -5.89
C ILE A 40 -6.50 8.03 -5.92
N SER A 41 -5.80 7.93 -4.78
CA SER A 41 -4.37 8.24 -4.66
C SER A 41 -3.66 7.14 -3.90
N CYS A 42 -2.41 6.83 -4.26
CA CYS A 42 -1.49 6.17 -3.32
C CYS A 42 -1.24 7.07 -2.08
N ILE A 43 -0.66 6.50 -1.02
CA ILE A 43 -0.37 7.21 0.23
C ILE A 43 1.01 7.87 0.20
N PRO A 44 1.28 8.90 1.04
CA PRO A 44 2.57 9.58 1.06
C PRO A 44 3.73 8.62 1.31
N GLU A 45 4.93 9.07 0.96
CA GLU A 45 6.14 8.41 1.41
C GLU A 45 6.35 8.65 2.91
N GLY A 46 6.92 7.66 3.58
CA GLY A 46 7.19 7.76 4.99
C GLY A 46 7.39 6.40 5.64
N VAL A 47 7.64 6.46 6.95
CA VAL A 47 7.73 5.29 7.81
C VAL A 47 6.40 5.14 8.54
N TYR A 48 5.77 4.00 8.38
CA TYR A 48 4.47 3.71 8.96
C TYR A 48 4.55 2.46 9.83
N LYS A 49 3.78 2.45 10.91
CA LYS A 49 3.61 1.25 11.71
C LYS A 49 2.70 0.27 10.98
N VAL A 50 3.17 -0.95 10.78
CA VAL A 50 2.40 -2.05 10.19
C VAL A 50 1.88 -2.94 11.31
N GLU A 51 0.57 -3.22 11.30
CA GLU A 51 -0.08 -4.08 12.29
C GLU A 51 -0.84 -5.22 11.60
N PRO A 52 -0.73 -6.47 12.08
CA PRO A 52 -1.61 -7.53 11.65
C PRO A 52 -3.02 -7.28 12.18
N ARG A 53 -4.03 -7.44 11.32
CA ARG A 53 -5.43 -7.27 11.66
C ARG A 53 -6.27 -8.42 11.11
N PHE A 54 -7.28 -8.80 11.88
CA PHE A 54 -8.34 -9.69 11.41
C PHE A 54 -9.63 -8.90 11.14
N SER A 55 -10.31 -9.21 10.04
CA SER A 55 -11.69 -8.76 9.79
C SER A 55 -12.54 -9.88 9.20
N LYS A 56 -13.87 -9.84 9.40
CA LYS A 56 -14.77 -10.87 8.83
C LYS A 56 -14.68 -10.94 7.30
N ARG A 57 -14.52 -9.78 6.64
CA ARG A 57 -14.46 -9.61 5.18
C ARG A 57 -13.11 -10.03 4.58
N PHE A 58 -12.01 -9.51 5.12
CA PHE A 58 -10.66 -9.69 4.56
C PHE A 58 -9.80 -10.70 5.32
N LYS A 59 -10.35 -11.38 6.34
CA LYS A 59 -9.62 -12.33 7.20
C LYS A 59 -8.34 -11.69 7.75
N HIS A 60 -7.22 -12.42 7.76
CA HIS A 60 -5.93 -11.90 8.20
C HIS A 60 -5.28 -11.05 7.10
N HIS A 61 -4.97 -9.80 7.44
CA HIS A 61 -4.33 -8.85 6.54
C HIS A 61 -3.43 -7.90 7.36
N LEU A 62 -2.54 -7.19 6.66
CA LEU A 62 -1.72 -6.15 7.26
C LEU A 62 -2.37 -4.78 7.03
N ILE A 63 -2.31 -3.91 8.02
CA ILE A 63 -2.72 -2.52 7.90
C ILE A 63 -1.59 -1.55 8.23
N LEU A 64 -1.61 -0.40 7.58
CA LEU A 64 -0.76 0.75 7.90
C LEU A 64 -1.49 1.68 8.87
N LYS A 65 -0.76 2.16 9.88
CA LYS A 65 -1.23 3.13 10.86
C LYS A 65 -0.60 4.50 10.59
N ASP A 66 -1.24 5.53 11.12
CA ASP A 66 -0.72 6.90 11.16
C ASP A 66 -0.48 7.54 9.78
N VAL A 67 -1.22 7.09 8.76
CA VAL A 67 -1.32 7.79 7.47
C VAL A 67 -2.18 9.03 7.67
N LYS A 68 -1.61 10.22 7.49
CA LYS A 68 -2.30 11.49 7.71
C LYS A 68 -3.60 11.55 6.88
N GLY A 69 -4.73 11.76 7.56
CA GLY A 69 -6.04 11.92 6.92
C GLY A 69 -6.65 10.64 6.33
N ARG A 70 -6.02 9.47 6.51
CA ARG A 70 -6.51 8.18 6.00
C ARG A 70 -6.41 7.09 7.05
N SER A 71 -7.27 6.10 6.94
CA SER A 71 -7.32 4.97 7.86
C SER A 71 -7.65 3.69 7.11
N PHE A 72 -7.32 2.55 7.72
CA PHE A 72 -7.59 1.23 7.17
C PHE A 72 -6.95 0.96 5.81
N ILE A 73 -5.79 1.58 5.55
CA ILE A 73 -4.94 1.23 4.41
C ILE A 73 -4.42 -0.18 4.67
N LEU A 74 -4.75 -1.11 3.77
CA LEU A 74 -4.41 -2.53 3.92
C LEU A 74 -3.71 -3.06 2.69
N PHE A 75 -2.86 -4.07 2.89
CA PHE A 75 -2.28 -4.83 1.79
C PHE A 75 -3.24 -5.94 1.36
N HIS A 76 -3.53 -6.03 0.07
CA HIS A 76 -4.23 -7.17 -0.52
C HIS A 76 -3.71 -7.47 -1.93
N PRO A 77 -3.89 -8.71 -2.43
CA PRO A 77 -3.57 -9.05 -3.81
C PRO A 77 -4.43 -8.23 -4.79
N ALA A 78 -3.83 -7.83 -5.92
CA ALA A 78 -4.49 -7.18 -7.05
C ALA A 78 -3.67 -7.45 -8.33
N ASN A 79 -4.35 -7.44 -9.48
CA ASN A 79 -3.73 -7.56 -10.81
C ASN A 79 -3.85 -6.25 -11.62
N ASP A 80 -4.89 -5.45 -11.37
CA ASP A 80 -5.16 -4.17 -12.02
C ASP A 80 -5.44 -3.09 -10.96
N ALA A 81 -4.51 -2.15 -10.81
CA ALA A 81 -4.59 -1.12 -9.78
C ALA A 81 -5.84 -0.25 -9.91
N LEU A 82 -6.21 0.14 -11.14
CA LEU A 82 -7.33 1.06 -11.39
C LEU A 82 -8.69 0.39 -11.17
N LYS A 83 -8.78 -0.93 -11.35
CA LYS A 83 -10.03 -1.68 -11.15
C LYS A 83 -10.19 -2.21 -9.73
N GLU A 84 -9.09 -2.56 -9.07
CA GLU A 84 -9.13 -3.34 -7.82
C GLU A 84 -8.72 -2.54 -6.57
N LEU A 85 -8.01 -1.41 -6.73
CA LEU A 85 -7.53 -0.61 -5.60
C LEU A 85 -8.38 0.65 -5.38
N GLN A 86 -8.38 1.10 -4.13
CA GLN A 86 -8.98 2.37 -3.71
C GLN A 86 -7.92 3.24 -3.00
N GLY A 87 -6.64 2.91 -3.15
CA GLY A 87 -5.53 3.63 -2.54
C GLY A 87 -5.44 3.59 -1.01
#